data_AF-A0A0G2FW36-F1
#
_entry.id   AF-A0A0G2FW36-F1
#
_cell.length_a   1.000
_cell.length_b   1.000
_cell.length_c   1.000
_cell.angle_alpha   90.00
_cell.angle_beta   90.00
_cell.angle_gamma   90.00
#
_symmetry.space_group_name_H-M   'P 1'
#
loop_
_entity.id
_entity.type
_entity.pdbx_description
1 polymer ?
#
loop_
_entity_poly.entity_id
_entity_poly.type
_entity_poly.pdbx_seq_one_letter_code
_entity_poly.pdbx_strand_id
1 'polypeptide(L)'
;MKFTAEIASIVLAATSVTAAPSVKRATEISCDSFGSKEAGPYTIYHNNWGAAQATSGQQCTSFDSIDGTTVAWETNWNWEGGSTSVKSYSNAALENVGKQLSAVQSIPSTWKWTYSNTDIVADVSYDLWLAPTQGGTNAYEIMVWLAAYGGAGPISSTGSAIDTPTIGSTSWKLFEGPNGDTTVYSFVADSPVEDFSGDMMEFLTYLVQNQGVADSNWITSLQAGTEPFTGSETVFKTTAYSLTVA
;
A
#
# COMPACT_ATOMS: atom_id res chain seq x y z
N MET A 1 90.85 13.29 -5.42
CA MET A 1 89.80 13.06 -4.40
C MET A 1 88.50 12.80 -5.15
N LYS A 2 87.91 11.61 -4.99
CA LYS A 2 86.69 11.18 -5.70
C LYS A 2 85.47 11.73 -4.96
N PHE A 3 84.56 12.40 -5.66
CA PHE A 3 83.24 12.79 -5.15
C PHE A 3 82.23 11.69 -5.54
N THR A 4 81.63 11.06 -4.54
CA THR A 4 80.48 10.14 -4.70
C THR A 4 79.19 10.93 -4.57
N ALA A 5 78.31 10.82 -5.56
CA ALA A 5 76.97 11.37 -5.54
C ALA A 5 76.02 10.35 -4.90
N GLU A 6 75.26 10.77 -3.88
CA GLU A 6 74.15 9.98 -3.35
C GLU A 6 72.84 10.35 -4.05
N ILE A 7 72.15 9.34 -4.54
CA ILE A 7 70.82 9.43 -5.15
C ILE A 7 69.81 9.09 -4.06
N ALA A 8 68.99 10.07 -3.67
CA ALA A 8 67.86 9.84 -2.76
C ALA A 8 66.65 9.31 -3.54
N SER A 9 66.26 8.05 -3.28
CA SER A 9 65.02 7.47 -3.81
C SER A 9 63.81 8.01 -3.03
N ILE A 10 62.91 8.69 -3.73
CA ILE A 10 61.58 9.07 -3.23
C ILE A 10 60.63 7.89 -3.48
N VAL A 11 60.15 7.27 -2.40
CA VAL A 11 59.08 6.26 -2.45
C VAL A 11 57.74 7.00 -2.39
N LEU A 12 56.97 6.96 -3.47
CA LEU A 12 55.61 7.49 -3.52
C LEU A 12 54.63 6.44 -2.97
N ALA A 13 54.09 6.65 -1.77
CA ALA A 13 53.04 5.81 -1.22
C ALA A 13 51.69 6.18 -1.86
N ALA A 14 51.14 5.28 -2.69
CA ALA A 14 49.80 5.43 -3.24
C ALA A 14 48.76 5.04 -2.17
N THR A 15 48.07 6.03 -1.61
CA THR A 15 46.89 5.79 -0.76
C THR A 15 45.68 5.48 -1.63
N SER A 16 45.28 4.22 -1.68
CA SER A 16 44.00 3.78 -2.26
C SER A 16 42.84 4.28 -1.39
N VAL A 17 42.09 5.26 -1.89
CA VAL A 17 40.82 5.70 -1.27
C VAL A 17 39.75 4.66 -1.61
N THR A 18 39.42 3.79 -0.67
CA THR A 18 38.23 2.93 -0.78
C THR A 18 37.01 3.77 -0.49
N ALA A 19 36.20 4.06 -1.52
CA ALA A 19 34.89 4.68 -1.32
C ALA A 19 34.01 3.74 -0.48
N ALA A 20 33.55 4.22 0.69
CA ALA A 20 32.56 3.51 1.48
C ALA A 20 31.24 3.42 0.68
N PRO A 21 30.52 2.28 0.72
CA PRO A 21 29.23 2.17 0.04
C PRO A 21 28.27 3.24 0.59
N SER A 22 27.69 4.04 -0.30
CA SER A 22 26.65 5.00 0.05
C SER A 22 25.41 4.23 0.51
N VAL A 23 25.09 4.30 1.81
CA VAL A 23 23.79 3.83 2.31
C VAL A 23 22.72 4.72 1.69
N LYS A 24 21.92 4.19 0.75
CA LYS A 24 20.71 4.88 0.29
C LYS A 24 19.78 5.01 1.50
N ARG A 25 19.60 6.22 2.01
CA ARG A 25 18.60 6.48 3.05
C ARG A 25 17.23 6.59 2.41
N ALA A 26 16.23 6.01 3.06
CA ALA A 26 14.83 6.26 2.72
C ALA A 26 14.55 7.77 2.74
N THR A 27 13.68 8.22 1.85
CA THR A 27 13.22 9.61 1.79
C THR A 27 11.95 9.73 2.61
N GLU A 28 12.00 10.44 3.73
CA GLU A 28 10.80 10.76 4.51
C GLU A 28 9.81 11.56 3.65
N ILE A 29 8.57 11.11 3.60
CA ILE A 29 7.47 11.77 2.90
C ILE A 29 6.80 12.78 3.84
N SER A 30 6.39 12.32 5.02
CA SER A 30 5.76 13.15 6.06
C SER A 30 5.65 12.39 7.37
N CYS A 31 5.66 13.14 8.47
CA CYS A 31 5.16 12.74 9.79
C CYS A 31 3.98 13.62 10.28
N ASP A 32 3.56 14.58 9.45
CA ASP A 32 2.41 15.47 9.70
C ASP A 32 1.13 14.85 9.15
N SER A 33 -0.03 15.53 9.20
CA SER A 33 -1.30 14.92 8.78
C SER A 33 -1.34 14.46 7.32
N PHE A 34 -0.72 15.20 6.39
CA PHE A 34 -0.77 14.90 4.97
C PHE A 34 0.60 15.13 4.32
N GLY A 35 0.90 14.33 3.31
CA GLY A 35 2.11 14.41 2.52
C GLY A 35 2.09 13.33 1.45
N SER A 36 2.83 13.55 0.37
CA SER A 36 2.91 12.60 -0.72
C SER A 36 4.22 12.70 -1.49
N LYS A 37 4.52 11.65 -2.25
CA LYS A 37 5.66 11.59 -3.15
C LYS A 37 5.32 10.80 -4.41
N GLU A 38 5.58 11.40 -5.57
CA GLU A 38 5.53 10.69 -6.84
C GLU A 38 6.65 9.63 -6.93
N ALA A 39 6.30 8.43 -7.38
CA ALA A 39 7.18 7.28 -7.52
C ALA A 39 6.79 6.46 -8.76
N GLY A 40 7.31 6.85 -9.92
CA GLY A 40 6.99 6.21 -11.20
C GLY A 40 5.51 6.42 -11.57
N PRO A 41 4.72 5.37 -11.79
CA PRO A 41 3.30 5.52 -12.10
C PRO A 41 2.44 5.81 -10.86
N TYR A 42 3.00 5.72 -9.64
CA TYR A 42 2.24 5.89 -8.41
C TYR A 42 2.52 7.23 -7.73
N THR A 43 1.58 7.63 -6.88
CA THR A 43 1.84 8.55 -5.77
C THR A 43 1.76 7.78 -4.46
N ILE A 44 2.77 7.90 -3.61
CA ILE A 44 2.75 7.34 -2.26
C ILE A 44 2.23 8.42 -1.31
N TYR A 45 1.16 8.14 -0.59
CA TYR A 45 0.54 9.05 0.35
C TYR A 45 0.79 8.64 1.79
N HIS A 46 0.91 9.65 2.66
CA HIS A 46 0.92 9.47 4.11
C HIS A 46 -0.52 9.36 4.67
N ASN A 47 -1.38 10.32 4.31
CA ASN A 47 -2.83 10.30 4.50
C ASN A 47 -3.36 9.92 5.92
N ASN A 48 -3.05 10.73 6.93
CA ASN A 48 -3.61 10.59 8.28
C ASN A 48 -4.98 11.27 8.42
N TRP A 49 -5.92 10.89 7.56
CA TRP A 49 -7.27 11.48 7.54
C TRP A 49 -8.05 11.26 8.85
N GLY A 50 -7.75 10.18 9.57
CA GLY A 50 -8.42 9.73 10.79
C GLY A 50 -7.61 9.96 12.08
N ALA A 51 -6.53 10.73 12.05
CA ALA A 51 -5.67 10.90 13.23
C ALA A 51 -6.39 11.63 14.39
N ALA A 52 -7.39 12.48 14.08
CA ALA A 52 -8.14 13.21 15.09
C ALA A 52 -9.00 12.32 16.01
N GLN A 53 -9.24 11.07 15.60
CA GLN A 53 -9.97 10.06 16.36
C GLN A 53 -9.07 9.36 17.39
N ALA A 54 -7.75 9.53 17.30
CA ALA A 54 -6.80 9.03 18.28
C ALA A 54 -6.78 9.91 19.54
N THR A 55 -6.52 9.29 20.69
CA THR A 55 -6.19 10.03 21.92
C THR A 55 -4.71 10.40 21.96
N SER A 56 -3.87 9.59 21.33
CA SER A 56 -2.43 9.82 21.17
C SER A 56 -1.93 8.99 19.98
N GLY A 57 -0.77 9.36 19.45
CA GLY A 57 -0.09 8.58 18.44
C GLY A 57 0.63 9.44 17.41
N GLN A 58 1.40 8.78 16.56
CA GLN A 58 2.11 9.40 15.45
C GLN A 58 2.31 8.38 14.34
N GLN A 59 2.54 8.88 13.14
CA GLN A 59 2.88 8.07 11.98
C GLN A 59 3.87 8.82 11.12
N CYS A 60 4.80 8.11 10.49
CA CYS A 60 5.76 8.65 9.54
C CYS A 60 5.88 7.70 8.34
N THR A 61 5.69 8.23 7.13
CA THR A 61 5.82 7.44 5.89
C THR A 61 7.11 7.80 5.17
N SER A 62 7.82 6.80 4.68
CA SER A 62 9.07 6.96 3.93
C SER A 62 9.04 6.17 2.64
N PHE A 63 9.64 6.74 1.60
CA PHE A 63 9.89 6.07 0.33
C PHE A 63 11.30 5.47 0.32
N ASP A 64 11.41 4.19 -0.05
CA ASP A 64 12.71 3.50 -0.10
C ASP A 64 13.32 3.57 -1.51
N SER A 65 12.64 2.99 -2.50
CA SER A 65 13.18 2.86 -3.85
C SER A 65 12.11 2.54 -4.90
N ILE A 66 12.50 2.70 -6.16
CA ILE A 66 11.75 2.22 -7.32
C ILE A 66 12.72 1.53 -8.29
N ASP A 67 12.32 0.37 -8.81
CA ASP A 67 12.98 -0.34 -9.90
C ASP A 67 11.95 -0.66 -10.99
N GLY A 68 12.12 -0.07 -12.18
CA GLY A 68 11.08 -0.07 -13.21
C GLY A 68 9.78 0.57 -12.69
N THR A 69 8.73 -0.25 -12.56
CA THR A 69 7.42 0.14 -12.01
C THR A 69 7.13 -0.53 -10.66
N THR A 70 8.14 -1.12 -10.02
CA THR A 70 8.02 -1.74 -8.69
C THR A 70 8.56 -0.79 -7.63
N VAL A 71 7.70 -0.40 -6.69
CA VAL A 71 8.05 0.51 -5.59
C VAL A 71 8.25 -0.23 -4.27
N ALA A 72 9.12 0.33 -3.43
CA ALA A 72 9.29 -0.06 -2.03
C ALA A 72 9.17 1.19 -1.14
N TRP A 73 8.46 1.04 -0.03
CA TRP A 73 8.15 2.11 0.90
C TRP A 73 7.75 1.54 2.26
N GLU A 74 7.72 2.38 3.29
CA GLU A 74 7.33 1.98 4.63
C GLU A 74 6.57 3.08 5.38
N THR A 75 5.80 2.67 6.37
CA THR A 75 5.21 3.58 7.36
C THR A 75 5.44 3.03 8.76
N ASN A 76 6.00 3.87 9.63
CA ASN A 76 6.16 3.63 11.06
C ASN A 76 5.00 4.32 11.77
N TRP A 77 4.36 3.63 12.72
CA TRP A 77 3.26 4.26 13.46
C TRP A 77 3.09 3.67 14.87
N ASN A 78 2.46 4.48 15.72
CA ASN A 78 1.79 4.06 16.95
C ASN A 78 0.48 4.84 17.05
N TRP A 79 -0.59 4.20 17.52
CA TRP A 79 -1.90 4.83 17.65
C TRP A 79 -2.65 4.31 18.87
N GLU A 80 -3.22 5.21 19.66
CA GLU A 80 -4.04 4.91 20.83
C GLU A 80 -5.40 5.61 20.75
N GLY A 81 -6.42 5.01 21.38
CA GLY A 81 -7.77 5.57 21.40
C GLY A 81 -8.54 5.40 20.09
N GLY A 82 -9.85 5.66 20.12
CA GLY A 82 -10.73 5.49 18.96
C GLY A 82 -10.61 4.08 18.36
N SER A 83 -10.74 3.03 19.16
CA SER A 83 -10.40 1.64 18.78
C SER A 83 -11.20 1.07 17.61
N THR A 84 -12.30 1.73 17.22
CA THR A 84 -13.15 1.36 16.08
C THR A 84 -13.04 2.36 14.93
N SER A 85 -12.05 3.26 14.96
CA SER A 85 -11.83 4.28 13.94
C SER A 85 -10.44 4.12 13.34
N VAL A 86 -10.39 3.97 12.02
CA VAL A 86 -9.14 4.05 11.26
C VAL A 86 -8.47 5.40 11.48
N LYS A 87 -7.13 5.42 11.58
CA LYS A 87 -6.34 6.64 11.79
C LYS A 87 -5.72 7.20 10.52
N SER A 88 -5.42 6.34 9.56
CA SER A 88 -4.77 6.73 8.32
C SER A 88 -4.97 5.68 7.23
N TYR A 89 -4.62 6.04 6.00
CA TYR A 89 -4.40 5.07 4.93
C TYR A 89 -3.16 5.47 4.14
N SER A 90 -1.99 5.19 4.71
CA SER A 90 -0.74 5.32 3.95
C SER A 90 -0.74 4.26 2.85
N ASN A 91 -0.58 4.69 1.60
CA ASN A 91 -0.76 3.82 0.43
C ASN A 91 0.14 4.22 -0.74
N ALA A 92 0.33 3.29 -1.68
CA ALA A 92 0.76 3.59 -3.04
C ALA A 92 -0.47 3.57 -3.95
N ALA A 93 -0.67 4.65 -4.72
CA ALA A 93 -1.86 4.87 -5.50
C ALA A 93 -1.55 5.12 -6.98
N LEU A 94 -2.20 4.35 -7.85
CA LEU A 94 -2.33 4.67 -9.27
C LEU A 94 -3.63 5.46 -9.45
N GLU A 95 -3.49 6.77 -9.59
CA GLU A 95 -4.59 7.72 -9.73
C GLU A 95 -4.98 7.94 -11.20
N ASN A 96 -6.19 8.45 -11.43
CA ASN A 96 -6.69 8.86 -12.75
C ASN A 96 -6.64 7.74 -13.80
N VAL A 97 -6.99 6.50 -13.44
CA VAL A 97 -6.97 5.34 -14.35
C VAL A 97 -7.87 5.57 -15.56
N GLY A 98 -9.09 6.07 -15.33
CA GLY A 98 -9.96 6.59 -16.39
C GLY A 98 -10.32 5.56 -17.47
N LYS A 99 -10.52 4.29 -17.08
CA LYS A 99 -10.98 3.21 -17.97
C LYS A 99 -12.26 2.58 -17.43
N GLN A 100 -13.18 2.18 -18.31
CA GLN A 100 -14.33 1.36 -17.91
C GLN A 100 -13.89 -0.06 -17.58
N LEU A 101 -14.60 -0.73 -16.65
CA LEU A 101 -14.36 -2.13 -16.33
C LEU A 101 -14.41 -3.02 -17.58
N SER A 102 -15.40 -2.82 -18.43
CA SER A 102 -15.57 -3.54 -19.72
C SER A 102 -14.43 -3.32 -20.73
N ALA A 103 -13.59 -2.30 -20.54
CA ALA A 103 -12.46 -2.00 -21.41
C ALA A 103 -11.11 -2.49 -20.85
N VAL A 104 -11.08 -3.02 -19.62
CA VAL A 104 -9.87 -3.52 -18.96
C VAL A 104 -9.87 -5.04 -19.02
N GLN A 105 -8.79 -5.62 -19.55
CA GLN A 105 -8.65 -7.07 -19.66
C GLN A 105 -8.06 -7.67 -18.39
N SER A 106 -7.07 -6.99 -17.80
CA SER A 106 -6.40 -7.46 -16.59
C SER A 106 -5.80 -6.31 -15.81
N ILE A 107 -5.70 -6.51 -14.49
CA ILE A 107 -5.02 -5.64 -13.54
C ILE A 107 -4.03 -6.49 -12.73
N PRO A 108 -2.96 -7.02 -13.35
CA PRO A 108 -1.97 -7.81 -12.64
C PRO A 108 -1.29 -6.97 -11.56
N SER A 109 -1.16 -7.54 -10.37
CA SER A 109 -0.45 -6.95 -9.24
C SER A 109 0.40 -7.98 -8.49
N THR A 110 1.53 -7.50 -7.99
CA THR A 110 2.39 -8.20 -7.03
C THR A 110 2.60 -7.29 -5.84
N TRP A 111 2.46 -7.82 -4.64
CA TRP A 111 2.69 -7.07 -3.41
C TRP A 111 3.32 -7.96 -2.33
N LYS A 112 4.53 -7.58 -1.94
CA LYS A 112 5.30 -8.18 -0.85
C LYS A 112 5.43 -7.18 0.28
N TRP A 113 4.96 -7.55 1.45
CA TRP A 113 4.95 -6.66 2.60
C TRP A 113 5.19 -7.42 3.90
N THR A 114 5.55 -6.67 4.94
CA THR A 114 5.75 -7.21 6.30
C THR A 114 5.31 -6.18 7.32
N TYR A 115 4.87 -6.66 8.49
CA TYR A 115 4.76 -5.86 9.71
C TYR A 115 5.87 -6.27 10.70
N SER A 116 6.55 -5.32 11.34
CA SER A 116 7.61 -5.64 12.32
C SER A 116 7.10 -6.34 13.58
N ASN A 117 5.82 -6.16 13.91
CA ASN A 117 5.08 -6.91 14.92
C ASN A 117 3.59 -6.92 14.56
N THR A 118 2.86 -7.91 15.05
CA THR A 118 1.43 -8.12 14.76
C THR A 118 0.53 -7.93 15.99
N ASP A 119 1.07 -7.41 17.10
CA ASP A 119 0.32 -7.06 18.31
C ASP A 119 -0.38 -5.69 18.12
N ILE A 120 -1.16 -5.60 17.05
CA ILE A 120 -1.76 -4.38 16.49
C ILE A 120 -3.18 -4.65 15.99
N VAL A 121 -3.97 -3.60 15.84
CA VAL A 121 -5.26 -3.61 15.15
C VAL A 121 -5.10 -2.81 13.87
N ALA A 122 -4.99 -3.49 12.73
CA ALA A 122 -4.80 -2.90 11.40
C ALA A 122 -5.17 -3.91 10.31
N ASP A 123 -5.48 -3.41 9.11
CA ASP A 123 -5.49 -4.23 7.90
C ASP A 123 -4.30 -3.91 6.98
N VAL A 124 -4.12 -4.77 5.98
CA VAL A 124 -3.30 -4.49 4.79
C VAL A 124 -4.18 -4.78 3.58
N SER A 125 -4.43 -3.77 2.77
CA SER A 125 -5.52 -3.80 1.81
C SER A 125 -5.19 -3.08 0.51
N TYR A 126 -5.66 -3.65 -0.59
CA TYR A 126 -5.95 -2.87 -1.80
C TYR A 126 -7.25 -2.10 -1.58
N ASP A 127 -7.34 -0.92 -2.18
CA ASP A 127 -8.53 -0.07 -2.17
C ASP A 127 -8.77 0.47 -3.60
N LEU A 128 -9.85 0.00 -4.22
CA LEU A 128 -10.15 0.20 -5.64
C LEU A 128 -11.46 0.98 -5.78
N TRP A 129 -11.42 2.04 -6.58
CA TRP A 129 -12.52 2.99 -6.64
C TRP A 129 -13.20 3.00 -8.02
N LEU A 130 -14.54 3.01 -8.01
CA LEU A 130 -15.36 3.08 -9.22
C LEU A 130 -16.35 4.23 -9.19
N ALA A 131 -16.51 4.90 -10.34
CA ALA A 131 -17.51 5.92 -10.58
C ALA A 131 -18.48 5.50 -11.71
N PRO A 132 -19.78 5.85 -11.65
CA PRO A 132 -20.74 5.57 -12.72
C PRO A 132 -20.46 6.32 -14.03
N THR A 133 -19.71 7.42 -13.95
CA THR A 133 -19.37 8.27 -15.10
C THR A 133 -17.88 8.60 -15.09
N GLN A 134 -17.32 8.90 -16.26
CA GLN A 134 -15.92 9.27 -16.39
C GLN A 134 -15.63 10.56 -15.59
N GLY A 135 -14.69 10.47 -14.64
CA GLY A 135 -14.32 11.59 -13.77
C GLY A 135 -15.43 12.01 -12.78
N GLY A 136 -16.47 11.18 -12.61
CA GLY A 136 -17.53 11.41 -11.64
C GLY A 136 -17.12 11.05 -10.21
N THR A 137 -18.03 11.30 -9.27
CA THR A 137 -17.89 10.87 -7.88
C THR A 137 -17.93 9.34 -7.80
N ASN A 138 -17.07 8.76 -6.95
CA ASN A 138 -17.09 7.32 -6.70
C ASN A 138 -18.43 6.90 -6.08
N ALA A 139 -18.97 5.78 -6.57
CA ALA A 139 -20.16 5.13 -6.02
C ALA A 139 -19.81 3.79 -5.34
N TYR A 140 -18.67 3.20 -5.70
CA TYR A 140 -18.20 1.95 -5.14
C TYR A 140 -16.75 2.06 -4.67
N GLU A 141 -16.50 1.44 -3.53
CA GLU A 141 -15.20 1.18 -2.93
C GLU A 141 -15.04 -0.33 -2.84
N ILE A 142 -13.96 -0.87 -3.37
CA ILE A 142 -13.71 -2.31 -3.39
C ILE A 142 -12.38 -2.55 -2.71
N MET A 143 -12.43 -3.09 -1.50
CA MET A 143 -11.24 -3.41 -0.74
C MET A 143 -10.89 -4.89 -0.86
N VAL A 144 -9.61 -5.21 -1.01
CA VAL A 144 -9.08 -6.58 -0.96
C VAL A 144 -8.06 -6.66 0.16
N TRP A 145 -8.51 -7.14 1.32
CA TRP A 145 -7.73 -7.21 2.55
C TRP A 145 -6.87 -8.48 2.56
N LEU A 146 -5.57 -8.29 2.30
CA LEU A 146 -4.58 -9.35 2.38
C LEU A 146 -4.33 -9.80 3.83
N ALA A 147 -4.59 -8.93 4.81
CA ALA A 147 -4.51 -9.28 6.23
C ALA A 147 -5.47 -8.43 7.07
N ALA A 148 -5.92 -9.02 8.18
CA ALA A 148 -6.67 -8.35 9.24
C ALA A 148 -6.08 -8.77 10.58
N TYR A 149 -5.48 -7.82 11.31
CA TYR A 149 -4.83 -8.06 12.60
C TYR A 149 -5.67 -7.53 13.76
N GLY A 150 -5.56 -8.18 14.93
CA GLY A 150 -6.10 -7.67 16.20
C GLY A 150 -7.61 -7.46 16.25
N GLY A 151 -8.36 -8.06 15.33
CA GLY A 151 -9.82 -7.87 15.24
C GLY A 151 -10.25 -6.68 14.38
N ALA A 152 -9.36 -6.13 13.55
CA ALA A 152 -9.77 -5.22 12.47
C ALA A 152 -10.86 -5.89 11.62
N GLY A 153 -11.94 -5.16 11.35
CA GLY A 153 -13.11 -5.68 10.64
C GLY A 153 -13.54 -4.71 9.54
N PRO A 154 -13.97 -5.21 8.38
CA PRO A 154 -14.40 -4.38 7.27
C PRO A 154 -15.75 -3.72 7.55
N ILE A 155 -16.09 -2.72 6.74
CA ILE A 155 -17.44 -2.15 6.71
C ILE A 155 -18.43 -3.25 6.31
N SER A 156 -19.48 -3.42 7.12
CA SER A 156 -20.50 -4.43 6.91
C SER A 156 -21.83 -4.00 7.50
N SER A 157 -22.91 -4.12 6.72
CA SER A 157 -24.28 -3.83 7.20
C SER A 157 -24.77 -4.84 8.22
N THR A 158 -24.28 -6.09 8.16
CA THR A 158 -24.77 -7.21 8.98
C THR A 158 -23.73 -7.72 9.97
N GLY A 159 -22.47 -7.31 9.82
CA GLY A 159 -21.33 -7.88 10.55
C GLY A 159 -21.00 -9.32 10.14
N SER A 160 -21.57 -9.82 9.06
CA SER A 160 -21.34 -11.18 8.53
C SER A 160 -21.00 -11.13 7.04
N ALA A 161 -20.22 -12.11 6.59
CA ALA A 161 -19.93 -12.25 5.17
C ALA A 161 -21.22 -12.52 4.40
N ILE A 162 -21.42 -11.81 3.28
CA ILE A 162 -22.52 -12.04 2.34
C ILE A 162 -22.22 -13.21 1.41
N ASP A 163 -20.93 -13.54 1.24
CA ASP A 163 -20.46 -14.65 0.42
C ASP A 163 -19.03 -15.08 0.80
N THR A 164 -18.58 -16.22 0.29
CA THR A 164 -17.24 -16.77 0.54
C THR A 164 -16.54 -17.24 -0.76
N PRO A 165 -16.26 -16.35 -1.72
CA PRO A 165 -15.68 -16.74 -2.99
C PRO A 165 -14.25 -17.25 -2.90
N THR A 166 -13.85 -18.02 -3.90
CA THR A 166 -12.44 -18.34 -4.16
C THR A 166 -12.00 -17.60 -5.41
N ILE A 167 -11.00 -16.74 -5.27
CA ILE A 167 -10.42 -15.92 -6.36
C ILE A 167 -8.93 -16.20 -6.38
N GLY A 168 -8.39 -16.57 -7.55
CA GLY A 168 -7.11 -17.25 -7.64
C GLY A 168 -7.04 -18.51 -6.76
N SER A 169 -6.03 -18.60 -5.91
CA SER A 169 -5.83 -19.69 -4.95
C SER A 169 -6.29 -19.36 -3.52
N THR A 170 -6.92 -18.21 -3.31
CA THR A 170 -7.26 -17.71 -1.97
C THR A 170 -8.79 -17.73 -1.79
N SER A 171 -9.24 -18.18 -0.61
CA SER A 171 -10.63 -18.02 -0.20
C SER A 171 -10.80 -16.70 0.53
N TRP A 172 -11.86 -15.99 0.18
CA TRP A 172 -12.17 -14.66 0.67
C TRP A 172 -13.54 -14.65 1.31
N LYS A 173 -13.69 -13.96 2.44
CA LYS A 173 -14.99 -13.57 2.97
C LYS A 173 -15.37 -12.23 2.37
N LEU A 174 -16.48 -12.17 1.64
CA LEU A 174 -16.98 -10.93 1.06
C LEU A 174 -17.95 -10.27 2.04
N PHE A 175 -17.71 -9.01 2.37
CA PHE A 175 -18.60 -8.15 3.16
C PHE A 175 -19.10 -6.99 2.31
N GLU A 176 -20.26 -6.44 2.71
CA GLU A 176 -20.88 -5.29 2.05
C GLU A 176 -21.46 -4.33 3.10
N GLY A 177 -21.21 -3.03 2.94
CA GLY A 177 -21.92 -1.99 3.69
C GLY A 177 -21.72 -0.58 3.13
N PRO A 178 -22.53 0.38 3.60
CA PRO A 178 -22.45 1.76 3.13
C PRO A 178 -21.36 2.55 3.86
N ASN A 179 -20.70 3.47 3.14
CA ASN A 179 -19.84 4.52 3.70
C ASN A 179 -20.22 5.87 3.09
N GLY A 180 -21.15 6.58 3.73
CA GLY A 180 -21.78 7.74 3.12
C GLY A 180 -22.58 7.35 1.88
N ASP A 181 -22.25 7.96 0.74
CA ASP A 181 -22.91 7.70 -0.55
C ASP A 181 -22.24 6.56 -1.36
N THR A 182 -21.23 5.89 -0.80
CA THR A 182 -20.54 4.76 -1.46
C THR A 182 -21.01 3.43 -0.90
N THR A 183 -21.06 2.41 -1.76
CA THR A 183 -21.16 1.01 -1.35
C THR A 183 -19.77 0.41 -1.29
N VAL A 184 -19.40 -0.12 -0.12
CA VAL A 184 -18.10 -0.74 0.13
C VAL A 184 -18.25 -2.25 0.06
N TYR A 185 -17.49 -2.89 -0.82
CA TYR A 185 -17.29 -4.33 -0.86
C TYR A 185 -15.90 -4.66 -0.33
N SER A 186 -15.79 -5.51 0.68
CA SER A 186 -14.50 -5.90 1.24
C SER A 186 -14.31 -7.41 1.15
N PHE A 187 -13.31 -7.85 0.39
CA PHE A 187 -12.86 -9.23 0.33
C PHE A 187 -11.75 -9.43 1.37
N VAL A 188 -12.00 -10.23 2.40
CA VAL A 188 -11.05 -10.47 3.49
C VAL A 188 -10.50 -11.88 3.41
N ALA A 189 -9.17 -12.01 3.29
CA ALA A 189 -8.50 -13.31 3.31
C ALA A 189 -8.66 -13.99 4.69
N ASP A 190 -8.81 -15.31 4.69
CA ASP A 190 -8.91 -16.09 5.94
C ASP A 190 -7.62 -16.07 6.78
N SER A 191 -6.47 -15.82 6.14
CA SER A 191 -5.16 -15.72 6.78
C SER A 191 -4.30 -14.67 6.06
N PRO A 192 -3.35 -14.01 6.74
CA PRO A 192 -2.46 -13.02 6.12
C PRO A 192 -1.75 -13.55 4.87
N VAL A 193 -1.76 -12.75 3.79
CA VAL A 193 -1.08 -13.01 2.52
C VAL A 193 0.03 -11.98 2.30
N GLU A 194 1.21 -12.26 2.83
CA GLU A 194 2.37 -11.34 2.83
C GLU A 194 3.11 -11.26 1.47
N ASP A 195 2.94 -12.27 0.61
CA ASP A 195 3.49 -12.33 -0.75
C ASP A 195 2.35 -12.65 -1.72
N PHE A 196 1.64 -11.60 -2.14
CA PHE A 196 0.51 -11.70 -3.04
C PHE A 196 0.94 -11.51 -4.50
N SER A 197 0.40 -12.34 -5.38
CA SER A 197 0.48 -12.17 -6.83
C SER A 197 -0.83 -12.63 -7.46
N GLY A 198 -1.51 -11.74 -8.18
CA GLY A 198 -2.81 -12.02 -8.78
C GLY A 198 -3.32 -10.89 -9.65
N ASP A 199 -4.56 -11.01 -10.12
CA ASP A 199 -5.21 -10.02 -10.97
C ASP A 199 -6.39 -9.37 -10.24
N MET A 200 -6.31 -8.04 -10.02
CA MET A 200 -7.38 -7.29 -9.34
C MET A 200 -8.68 -7.27 -10.15
N MET A 201 -8.61 -7.49 -11.47
CA MET A 201 -9.79 -7.57 -12.32
C MET A 201 -10.68 -8.78 -11.99
N GLU A 202 -10.13 -9.84 -11.38
CA GLU A 202 -10.93 -11.00 -10.96
C GLU A 202 -11.95 -10.62 -9.87
N PHE A 203 -11.57 -9.76 -8.93
CA PHE A 203 -12.47 -9.24 -7.88
C PHE A 203 -13.56 -8.34 -8.46
N LEU A 204 -13.19 -7.44 -9.38
CA LEU A 204 -14.14 -6.55 -10.04
C LEU A 204 -15.12 -7.34 -10.91
N THR A 205 -14.63 -8.35 -11.63
CA THR A 205 -15.46 -9.27 -12.43
C THR A 205 -16.41 -10.06 -11.54
N TYR A 206 -15.97 -10.49 -10.36
CA TYR A 206 -16.84 -11.16 -9.39
C TYR A 206 -18.05 -10.29 -9.02
N LEU A 207 -17.80 -9.02 -8.68
CA LEU A 207 -18.86 -8.09 -8.29
C LEU A 207 -19.82 -7.78 -9.45
N VAL A 208 -19.30 -7.68 -10.68
CA VAL A 208 -20.13 -7.52 -11.87
C VAL A 208 -21.07 -8.71 -12.06
N GLN A 209 -20.57 -9.92 -11.90
CA GLN A 209 -21.33 -11.15 -12.13
C GLN A 209 -22.32 -11.47 -11.02
N ASN A 210 -21.98 -11.16 -9.76
CA ASN A 210 -22.68 -11.69 -8.59
C ASN A 210 -23.34 -10.61 -7.71
N GLN A 211 -22.88 -9.36 -7.77
CA GLN A 211 -23.33 -8.28 -6.87
C GLN A 211 -23.95 -7.09 -7.62
N GLY A 212 -24.13 -7.20 -8.94
CA GLY A 212 -24.84 -6.18 -9.73
C GLY A 212 -24.05 -4.89 -9.98
N VAL A 213 -22.74 -4.87 -9.74
CA VAL A 213 -21.88 -3.76 -10.16
C VAL A 213 -21.87 -3.68 -11.68
N ALA A 214 -22.13 -2.50 -12.25
CA ALA A 214 -22.15 -2.35 -13.71
C ALA A 214 -20.73 -2.38 -14.30
N ASP A 215 -20.51 -3.16 -15.36
CA ASP A 215 -19.24 -3.19 -16.12
C ASP A 215 -18.99 -1.90 -16.94
N SER A 216 -19.97 -1.00 -16.99
CA SER A 216 -19.85 0.35 -17.53
C SER A 216 -19.27 1.35 -16.54
N ASN A 217 -19.12 0.98 -15.26
CA ASN A 217 -18.45 1.80 -14.26
C ASN A 217 -16.98 2.06 -14.65
N TRP A 218 -16.49 3.23 -14.29
CA TRP A 218 -15.14 3.72 -14.55
C TRP A 218 -14.25 3.49 -13.35
N ILE A 219 -13.10 2.87 -13.55
CA ILE A 219 -12.02 2.79 -12.56
C ILE A 219 -11.41 4.18 -12.44
N THR A 220 -11.45 4.75 -11.23
CA THR A 220 -10.90 6.08 -10.95
C THR A 220 -9.50 5.99 -10.36
N SER A 221 -9.32 5.19 -9.31
CA SER A 221 -8.04 4.96 -8.65
C SER A 221 -7.89 3.51 -8.18
N LEU A 222 -6.63 3.06 -8.10
CA LEU A 222 -6.24 1.73 -7.63
C LEU A 222 -5.13 1.92 -6.61
N GLN A 223 -5.38 1.57 -5.36
CA GLN A 223 -4.51 1.87 -4.23
C GLN A 223 -4.14 0.61 -3.45
N ALA A 224 -3.02 0.64 -2.74
CA ALA A 224 -2.59 -0.42 -1.84
C ALA A 224 -1.83 0.14 -0.64
N GLY A 225 -2.29 -0.19 0.57
CA GLY A 225 -1.80 0.41 1.81
C GLY A 225 -2.21 -0.33 3.07
N THR A 226 -2.21 0.39 4.19
CA THR A 226 -2.60 -0.16 5.49
C THR A 226 -3.45 0.84 6.25
N GLU A 227 -4.54 0.37 6.86
CA GLU A 227 -5.39 1.15 7.76
C GLU A 227 -5.15 0.75 9.22
N PRO A 228 -4.37 1.53 9.99
CA PRO A 228 -4.19 1.27 11.40
C PRO A 228 -5.35 1.83 12.24
N PHE A 229 -5.80 1.04 13.22
CA PHE A 229 -6.75 1.45 14.25
C PHE A 229 -6.01 1.81 15.54
N THR A 230 -5.29 0.84 16.11
CA THR A 230 -4.54 1.00 17.36
C THR A 230 -3.36 0.04 17.41
N GLY A 231 -2.30 0.40 18.13
CA GLY A 231 -1.12 -0.45 18.30
C GLY A 231 0.07 0.31 18.87
N SER A 232 0.98 -0.43 19.51
CA SER A 232 2.30 0.08 19.87
C SER A 232 3.15 0.31 18.62
N GLU A 233 4.33 0.89 18.80
CA GLU A 233 5.26 1.17 17.69
C GLU A 233 5.48 -0.07 16.80
N THR A 234 5.17 0.10 15.52
CA THR A 234 5.35 -0.92 14.49
C THR A 234 5.73 -0.27 13.17
N VAL A 235 6.28 -1.06 12.26
CA VAL A 235 6.64 -0.66 10.90
C VAL A 235 5.93 -1.58 9.92
N PHE A 236 5.07 -1.01 9.09
CA PHE A 236 4.60 -1.63 7.87
C PHE A 236 5.61 -1.34 6.76
N LYS A 237 6.14 -2.40 6.13
CA LYS A 237 7.12 -2.28 5.05
C LYS A 237 6.62 -2.99 3.81
N THR A 238 6.45 -2.25 2.73
CA THR A 238 6.30 -2.79 1.38
C THR A 238 7.68 -2.97 0.76
N THR A 239 8.11 -4.22 0.58
CA THR A 239 9.41 -4.54 -0.02
C THR A 239 9.35 -4.58 -1.55
N ALA A 240 8.17 -4.86 -2.11
CA ALA A 240 7.90 -4.74 -3.54
C ALA A 240 6.40 -4.57 -3.76
N TYR A 241 5.99 -3.54 -4.50
CA TYR A 241 4.64 -3.37 -4.99
C TYR A 241 4.65 -2.96 -6.45
N SER A 242 3.85 -3.64 -7.26
CA SER A 242 3.57 -3.24 -8.63
C SER A 242 2.13 -3.57 -9.02
N LEU A 243 1.56 -2.74 -9.88
CA LEU A 243 0.25 -2.92 -10.48
C LEU A 243 0.28 -2.34 -11.91
N THR A 244 -0.43 -2.97 -12.84
CA THR A 244 -0.56 -2.47 -14.22
C THR A 244 -1.98 -2.65 -14.71
N VAL A 245 -2.50 -1.72 -15.51
CA VAL A 245 -3.86 -1.81 -16.10
C VAL A 245 -3.74 -2.06 -17.59
N ALA A 246 -3.98 -3.31 -18.01
CA ALA A 246 -3.96 -3.71 -19.41
C ALA A 246 -5.35 -3.59 -20.04
#